data_AF-X1H0J6-F1
#
_entry.id   AF-X1H0J6-F1
#
_cell.length_a   1.000
_cell.length_b   1.000
_cell.length_c   1.000
_cell.angle_alpha   90.00
_cell.angle_beta   90.00
_cell.angle_gamma   90.00
#
_symmetry.space_group_name_H-M   'P 1'
#
loop_
_entity.id
_entity.type
_entity.pdbx_description
1 polymer ?
#
loop_
_entity_poly.entity_id
_entity_poly.type
_entity_poly.pdbx_seq_one_letter_code
_entity_poly.pdbx_strand_id
1 'polypeptide(L)'
;MSQAEDVPFEVVQERWNSYDLGDDVVLKTKLVLMKISKPVGSPIEDSRQMAFQTQPLFVAYAPLVLKGTPETRPITRELMNESIIADVDPVLRGAENINEYSVGEGFIRLRLILVRVSLTSLYGADGTPVYSVQHNVVPQIRMPRPTRTSRRTNVV
;
A
#
# COMPACT_ATOMS: atom_id res chain seq x y z
N MET A 1 -23.49 -14.08 -6.95
CA MET A 1 -22.33 -13.47 -6.28
C MET A 1 -21.86 -14.44 -5.22
N SER A 2 -20.60 -14.85 -5.21
CA SER A 2 -20.07 -15.66 -4.11
C SER A 2 -20.05 -14.80 -2.84
N GLN A 3 -20.51 -15.37 -1.73
CA GLN A 3 -20.42 -14.71 -0.43
C GLN A 3 -18.95 -14.64 -0.02
N ALA A 4 -18.54 -13.54 0.61
CA ALA A 4 -17.19 -13.37 1.15
C ALA A 4 -17.23 -13.47 2.69
N GLU A 5 -16.17 -14.01 3.27
CA GLU A 5 -15.94 -14.02 4.71
C GLU A 5 -14.65 -13.27 5.06
N ASP A 6 -14.65 -12.71 6.27
CA ASP A 6 -13.57 -11.88 6.78
C ASP A 6 -12.48 -12.76 7.39
N VAL A 7 -11.23 -12.44 7.09
CA VAL A 7 -10.07 -13.17 7.60
C VAL A 7 -9.34 -12.30 8.62
N PRO A 8 -9.26 -12.70 9.90
CA PRO A 8 -8.50 -11.97 10.90
C PRO A 8 -7.00 -12.06 10.60
N PHE A 9 -6.27 -11.02 10.96
CA PHE A 9 -4.82 -10.93 10.86
C PHE A 9 -4.26 -10.10 12.01
N GLU A 10 -2.98 -10.26 12.30
CA GLU A 10 -2.25 -9.34 13.18
C GLU A 10 -1.17 -8.60 12.39
N VAL A 11 -0.94 -7.35 12.77
CA VAL A 11 0.10 -6.52 12.18
C VAL A 11 1.45 -6.90 12.80
N VAL A 12 2.33 -7.49 11.99
CA VAL A 12 3.73 -7.75 12.40
C VAL A 12 4.56 -6.50 12.14
N GLN A 13 4.42 -5.88 10.97
CA GLN A 13 5.16 -4.68 10.60
C GLN A 13 4.42 -3.82 9.58
N GLU A 14 4.29 -2.52 9.86
CA GLU A 14 3.88 -1.49 8.91
C GLU A 14 4.75 -0.23 9.07
N ARG A 15 5.81 -0.12 8.28
CA ARG A 15 6.79 0.96 8.38
C ARG A 15 6.67 1.95 7.22
N TRP A 16 7.22 3.13 7.44
CA TRP A 16 7.32 4.16 6.40
C TRP A 16 8.47 3.84 5.44
N ASN A 17 8.23 4.01 4.15
CA ASN A 17 9.27 4.17 3.14
C ASN A 17 9.48 5.65 2.85
N SER A 18 10.69 6.04 2.44
CA SER A 18 11.03 7.43 2.13
C SER A 18 11.68 7.48 0.75
N TYR A 19 11.26 8.41 -0.08
CA TYR A 19 11.75 8.60 -1.44
C TYR A 19 12.23 10.05 -1.59
N ASP A 20 13.38 10.22 -2.20
CA ASP A 20 13.85 11.52 -2.67
C ASP A 20 13.12 11.88 -3.96
N LEU A 21 12.58 13.10 -4.02
CA LEU A 21 11.88 13.65 -5.19
C LEU A 21 12.69 14.74 -5.91
N GLY A 22 13.91 15.02 -5.48
CA GLY A 22 14.68 16.18 -5.93
C GLY A 22 14.40 17.44 -5.11
N ASP A 23 15.29 18.44 -5.22
CA ASP A 23 15.21 19.74 -4.54
C ASP A 23 14.97 19.65 -3.02
N ASP A 24 15.62 18.68 -2.36
CA ASP A 24 15.49 18.36 -0.93
C ASP A 24 14.07 17.95 -0.49
N VAL A 25 13.18 17.60 -1.43
CA VAL A 25 11.85 17.10 -1.13
C VAL A 25 11.88 15.60 -0.84
N VAL A 26 11.21 15.19 0.24
CA VAL A 26 11.08 13.79 0.64
C VAL A 26 9.63 13.36 0.63
N LEU A 27 9.30 12.34 -0.16
CA LEU A 27 8.00 11.67 -0.10
C LEU A 27 8.08 10.48 0.85
N LYS A 28 7.32 10.53 1.94
CA LYS A 28 7.10 9.37 2.81
C LYS A 28 5.83 8.64 2.40
N THR A 29 5.92 7.31 2.33
CA THR A 29 4.79 6.45 1.98
C THR A 29 4.59 5.36 3.01
N LYS A 30 3.34 5.02 3.30
CA LYS A 30 2.97 3.90 4.17
C LYS A 30 1.72 3.24 3.60
N LEU A 31 1.69 1.91 3.62
CA LEU A 31 0.48 1.15 3.33
C LEU A 31 -0.10 0.64 4.64
N VAL A 32 -1.41 0.71 4.80
CA VAL A 32 -2.13 0.13 5.94
C VAL A 32 -3.09 -0.94 5.42
N LEU A 33 -2.99 -2.16 5.95
CA LEU A 33 -3.99 -3.20 5.67
C LEU A 33 -5.15 -3.04 6.64
N MET A 34 -6.35 -2.83 6.11
CA MET A 34 -7.54 -2.63 6.94
C MET A 34 -8.36 -3.91 7.06
N LYS A 35 -8.42 -4.71 5.99
CA LYS A 35 -9.26 -5.91 5.94
C LYS A 35 -8.74 -6.92 4.92
N ILE A 36 -8.89 -8.19 5.25
CA ILE A 36 -8.73 -9.31 4.33
C ILE A 36 -10.08 -10.00 4.19
N SER A 37 -10.46 -10.36 2.97
CA SER A 37 -11.63 -11.22 2.73
C SER A 37 -11.32 -12.31 1.70
N LYS A 38 -12.06 -13.41 1.78
CA LYS A 38 -11.99 -14.53 0.82
C LYS A 38 -13.39 -15.09 0.53
N PRO A 39 -13.61 -15.81 -0.58
CA PRO A 39 -14.86 -16.51 -0.81
C PRO A 39 -15.12 -17.54 0.29
N VAL A 40 -16.38 -17.67 0.70
CA VAL A 40 -16.80 -18.65 1.71
C VAL A 40 -16.38 -20.06 1.29
N GLY A 41 -15.74 -20.78 2.22
CA GLY A 41 -15.30 -22.16 2.00
C GLY A 41 -14.00 -22.31 1.22
N SER A 42 -13.41 -21.21 0.71
CA SER A 42 -12.09 -21.26 0.09
C SER A 42 -11.00 -21.46 1.14
N PRO A 43 -10.00 -22.35 0.91
CA PRO A 43 -8.87 -22.50 1.83
C PRO A 43 -8.11 -21.17 1.97
N ILE A 44 -7.63 -20.88 3.17
CA ILE A 44 -6.85 -19.66 3.44
C ILE A 44 -5.50 -19.69 2.70
N GLU A 45 -5.06 -20.89 2.34
CA GLU A 45 -3.85 -21.18 1.56
C GLU A 45 -3.99 -20.83 0.08
N ASP A 46 -5.22 -20.72 -0.44
CA ASP A 46 -5.44 -20.30 -1.83
C ASP A 46 -5.45 -18.78 -1.94
N SER A 47 -4.23 -18.25 -1.93
CA SER A 47 -3.91 -16.84 -1.94
C SER A 47 -4.48 -16.06 -3.13
N ARG A 48 -4.86 -16.74 -4.23
CA ARG A 48 -5.40 -16.11 -5.45
C ARG A 48 -6.83 -15.63 -5.29
N GLN A 49 -7.53 -16.12 -4.26
CA GLN A 49 -8.91 -15.79 -3.99
C GLN A 49 -9.05 -14.73 -2.89
N MET A 50 -7.95 -14.23 -2.33
CA MET A 50 -7.98 -13.24 -1.26
C MET A 50 -8.09 -11.83 -1.84
N ALA A 51 -8.93 -11.00 -1.22
CA ALA A 51 -9.02 -9.58 -1.48
C ALA A 51 -8.45 -8.80 -0.29
N PHE A 52 -7.74 -7.71 -0.61
CA PHE A 52 -7.07 -6.85 0.37
C PHE A 52 -7.68 -5.46 0.30
N GLN A 53 -8.26 -5.02 1.40
CA GLN A 53 -8.67 -3.63 1.55
C GLN A 53 -7.52 -2.87 2.20
N THR A 54 -6.88 -2.00 1.42
CA THR A 54 -5.70 -1.26 1.86
C THR A 54 -5.89 0.24 1.74
N GLN A 55 -5.24 0.99 2.62
CA GLN A 55 -5.16 2.45 2.53
C GLN A 55 -3.69 2.88 2.38
N PRO A 56 -3.29 3.43 1.22
CA PRO A 56 -1.99 4.06 1.06
C PRO A 56 -2.01 5.47 1.67
N LEU A 57 -0.91 5.87 2.29
CA LEU A 57 -0.66 7.18 2.83
C LEU A 57 0.57 7.77 2.14
N PHE A 58 0.47 9.03 1.74
CA PHE A 58 1.53 9.78 1.06
C PHE A 58 1.71 11.12 1.76
N VAL A 59 2.94 11.46 2.14
CA VAL A 59 3.27 12.69 2.84
C VAL A 59 4.56 13.27 2.27
N ALA A 60 4.49 14.45 1.68
CA ALA A 60 5.68 15.18 1.22
C ALA A 60 6.23 16.04 2.37
N TYR A 61 7.56 16.11 2.45
CA TYR A 61 8.30 17.05 3.28
C TYR A 61 9.11 17.92 2.34
N ALA A 62 8.78 19.21 2.27
CA ALA A 62 9.48 20.17 1.42
C ALA A 62 10.19 21.23 2.29
N PRO A 63 11.36 21.72 1.87
CA PRO A 63 12.01 22.85 2.50
C PRO A 63 11.15 24.12 2.39
N LEU A 64 11.33 25.05 3.32
CA LEU A 64 10.51 26.27 3.42
C LEU A 64 10.52 27.09 2.11
N VAL A 65 11.64 27.10 1.39
CA VAL A 65 11.78 27.84 0.12
C VAL A 65 10.87 27.32 -0.99
N LEU A 66 10.44 26.05 -0.90
CA LEU A 66 9.51 25.44 -1.86
C LEU A 66 8.06 25.46 -1.37
N LYS A 67 7.78 26.02 -0.19
CA LYS A 67 6.41 26.17 0.27
C LYS A 67 5.71 27.31 -0.47
N GLY A 68 4.46 27.08 -0.84
CA GLY A 68 3.63 28.03 -1.58
C GLY A 68 2.35 28.41 -0.85
N THR A 69 1.50 29.18 -1.54
CA THR A 69 0.19 29.58 -1.02
C THR A 69 -0.76 28.39 -1.03
N PRO A 70 -1.32 27.98 0.12
CA PRO A 70 -2.27 26.87 0.19
C PRO A 70 -3.49 27.05 -0.71
N GLU A 71 -3.98 25.94 -1.27
CA GLU A 71 -5.27 25.92 -1.94
C GLU A 71 -6.41 26.27 -0.97
N THR A 72 -7.29 27.19 -1.39
CA THR A 72 -8.45 27.62 -0.59
C THR A 72 -9.64 26.67 -0.72
N ARG A 73 -9.63 25.83 -1.75
CA ARG A 73 -10.67 24.84 -2.05
C ARG A 73 -10.15 23.41 -1.87
N PRO A 74 -11.02 22.43 -1.61
CA PRO A 74 -10.61 21.03 -1.55
C PRO A 74 -9.91 20.58 -2.83
N ILE A 75 -8.78 19.89 -2.69
CA ILE A 75 -8.05 19.32 -3.82
C ILE A 75 -8.75 18.02 -4.23
N THR A 76 -9.47 18.07 -5.35
CA THR A 76 -10.12 16.89 -5.95
C THR A 76 -9.15 16.13 -6.85
N ARG A 77 -9.52 14.90 -7.22
CA ARG A 77 -8.72 14.09 -8.15
C ARG A 77 -8.62 14.73 -9.53
N GLU A 78 -9.71 15.32 -10.00
CA GLU A 78 -9.80 16.00 -11.29
C GLU A 78 -8.85 17.20 -11.31
N LEU A 79 -8.93 18.06 -10.28
CA LEU A 79 -8.04 19.22 -10.15
C LEU A 79 -6.58 18.80 -10.08
N MET A 80 -6.27 17.74 -9.33
CA MET A 80 -4.91 17.22 -9.22
C MET A 80 -4.36 16.75 -10.57
N ASN A 81 -5.18 16.09 -11.39
CA ASN A 81 -4.77 15.64 -12.72
C ASN A 81 -4.57 16.80 -13.70
N GLU A 82 -5.43 17.83 -13.65
CA GLU A 82 -5.32 19.03 -14.49
C GLU A 82 -4.11 19.91 -14.13
N SER A 83 -3.62 19.77 -12.89
CA SER A 83 -2.56 20.60 -12.33
C SER A 83 -1.17 19.97 -12.43
N ILE A 84 -1.01 18.83 -13.12
CA ILE A 84 0.29 18.15 -13.29
C ILE A 84 1.23 19.04 -14.11
N ILE A 85 2.40 19.34 -13.55
CA ILE A 85 3.46 20.11 -14.20
C ILE A 85 4.48 19.17 -14.85
N ALA A 86 4.99 18.22 -14.08
CA ALA A 86 6.10 17.36 -14.50
C ALA A 86 6.10 16.03 -13.74
N ASP A 87 6.69 15.01 -14.36
CA ASP A 87 7.01 13.76 -13.70
C ASP A 87 8.31 13.87 -12.91
N VAL A 88 8.36 13.13 -11.81
CA VAL A 88 9.50 13.04 -10.92
C VAL A 88 9.87 11.57 -10.80
N ASP A 89 11.16 11.27 -10.86
CA ASP A 89 11.69 9.93 -10.66
C ASP A 89 12.04 9.74 -9.17
N PRO A 90 11.20 9.04 -8.37
CA PRO A 90 11.44 8.89 -6.94
C PRO A 90 12.60 7.93 -6.67
N VAL A 91 13.58 8.36 -5.87
CA VAL A 91 14.71 7.51 -5.46
C VAL A 91 14.49 7.02 -4.03
N LEU A 92 14.36 5.71 -3.85
CA LEU A 92 14.18 5.11 -2.52
C LEU A 92 15.40 5.40 -1.61
N ARG A 93 15.14 5.93 -0.42
CA ARG A 93 16.16 6.16 0.61
C ARG A 93 16.33 4.90 1.46
N GLY A 94 17.45 4.20 1.26
CA GLY A 94 17.81 3.00 2.01
C GLY A 94 17.10 1.74 1.50
N ALA A 95 16.88 0.78 2.40
CA ALA A 95 16.18 -0.45 2.07
C ALA A 95 14.66 -0.28 2.13
N GLU A 96 13.94 -0.97 1.22
CA GLU A 96 12.48 -1.01 1.24
C GLU A 96 12.00 -1.71 2.52
N ASN A 97 11.17 -1.03 3.30
CA ASN A 97 10.41 -1.66 4.36
C ASN A 97 9.20 -2.36 3.76
N ILE A 98 9.19 -3.68 3.88
CA ILE A 98 8.07 -4.52 3.48
C ILE A 98 7.08 -4.60 4.65
N ASN A 99 5.79 -4.44 4.37
CA ASN A 99 4.76 -4.66 5.38
C ASN A 99 4.48 -6.15 5.52
N GLU A 100 4.33 -6.61 6.76
CA GLU A 100 4.12 -8.02 7.09
C GLU A 100 2.97 -8.19 8.08
N TYR A 101 2.16 -9.22 7.85
CA TYR A 101 0.98 -9.54 8.62
C TYR A 101 0.95 -11.05 8.88
N SER A 102 0.61 -11.45 10.11
CA SER A 102 0.36 -12.86 10.44
C SER A 102 -1.10 -13.20 10.13
N VAL A 103 -1.33 -14.34 9.49
CA VAL A 103 -2.66 -14.79 9.08
C VAL A 103 -2.76 -16.29 9.32
N GLY A 104 -3.43 -16.70 10.39
CA GLY A 104 -3.42 -18.09 10.85
C GLY A 104 -1.98 -18.56 11.14
N GLU A 105 -1.57 -19.67 10.52
CA GLU A 105 -0.21 -20.20 10.62
C GLU A 105 0.75 -19.65 9.53
N GLY A 106 0.26 -18.74 8.68
CA GLY A 106 1.04 -18.15 7.59
C GLY A 106 1.29 -16.66 7.74
N PHE A 107 1.84 -16.07 6.69
CA PHE A 107 2.09 -14.64 6.62
C PHE A 107 1.77 -14.05 5.25
N ILE A 108 1.41 -12.77 5.27
CA ILE A 108 1.18 -11.96 4.08
C ILE A 108 2.15 -10.80 4.11
N ARG A 109 2.81 -10.56 2.99
CA ARG A 109 3.62 -9.36 2.76
C ARG A 109 2.96 -8.51 1.71
N LEU A 110 2.81 -7.22 1.98
CA LEU A 110 2.29 -6.27 1.00
C LEU A 110 3.38 -5.25 0.68
N ARG A 111 3.60 -5.02 -0.62
CA ARG A 111 4.50 -3.97 -1.11
C ARG A 111 3.70 -2.89 -1.81
N LEU A 112 3.97 -1.64 -1.45
CA LEU A 112 3.43 -0.46 -2.12
C LEU A 112 4.44 0.00 -3.17
N ILE A 113 4.08 -0.15 -4.44
CA ILE A 113 4.92 0.20 -5.57
C ILE A 113 4.45 1.54 -6.14
N LEU A 114 5.34 2.53 -6.15
CA LEU A 114 5.09 3.80 -6.85
C LEU A 114 5.24 3.56 -8.35
N VAL A 115 4.19 3.82 -9.11
CA VAL A 115 4.16 3.65 -10.58
C VAL A 115 4.55 4.96 -11.25
N ARG A 116 4.02 6.08 -10.74
CA ARG A 116 4.31 7.42 -11.24
C ARG A 116 4.13 8.43 -10.12
N VAL A 117 5.08 9.33 -9.98
CA VAL A 117 4.99 10.49 -9.09
C VAL A 117 5.09 11.73 -9.96
N SER A 118 4.13 12.64 -9.83
CA SER A 118 4.11 13.87 -10.61
C SER A 118 3.94 15.09 -9.70
N LEU A 119 4.76 16.10 -9.91
CA LEU A 119 4.62 17.40 -9.27
C LEU A 119 3.40 18.12 -9.85
N THR A 120 2.60 18.75 -8.98
CA THR A 120 1.48 19.60 -9.40
C THR A 120 1.75 21.07 -9.08
N SER A 121 0.96 21.98 -9.67
CA SER A 121 0.97 23.40 -9.32
C SER A 121 0.27 23.74 -7.99
N LEU A 122 -0.23 22.73 -7.28
CA LEU A 122 -1.05 22.89 -6.07
C LEU A 122 -0.21 22.83 -4.80
N TYR A 123 -0.70 23.49 -3.76
CA TYR A 123 -0.09 23.46 -2.42
C TYR A 123 -1.11 23.07 -1.35
N GLY A 124 -0.68 22.21 -0.43
CA GLY A 124 -1.49 21.74 0.70
C GLY A 124 -1.73 22.83 1.74
N ALA A 125 -2.55 22.51 2.75
CA ALA A 125 -2.94 23.45 3.80
C ALA A 125 -1.76 24.07 4.56
N ASP A 126 -0.62 23.37 4.64
CA ASP A 126 0.60 23.85 5.29
C ASP A 126 1.61 24.47 4.32
N GLY A 127 1.19 24.73 3.07
CA GLY A 127 2.00 25.26 1.99
C GLY A 127 2.90 24.22 1.32
N THR A 128 2.85 22.94 1.68
CA THR A 128 3.69 21.90 1.06
C THR A 128 3.22 21.62 -0.38
N PRO A 129 4.13 21.53 -1.37
CA PRO A 129 3.78 21.12 -2.73
C PRO A 129 3.04 19.79 -2.77
N VAL A 130 2.00 19.71 -3.59
CA VAL A 130 1.18 18.49 -3.71
C VAL A 130 1.67 17.66 -4.89
N TYR A 131 1.80 16.36 -4.64
CA TYR A 131 2.21 15.37 -5.63
C TYR A 131 1.05 14.43 -5.96
N SER A 132 0.86 14.17 -7.25
CA SER A 132 0.00 13.09 -7.72
C SER A 132 0.79 11.78 -7.69
N VAL A 133 0.27 10.78 -6.98
CA VAL A 133 0.97 9.49 -6.78
C VAL A 133 0.11 8.34 -7.30
N GLN A 134 0.53 7.78 -8.43
CA GLN A 134 -0.01 6.52 -8.95
C GLN A 134 0.77 5.36 -8.33
N HIS A 135 0.06 4.34 -7.88
CA HIS A 135 0.66 3.23 -7.15
C HIS A 135 -0.08 1.92 -7.39
N ASN A 136 0.61 0.82 -7.13
CA ASN A 136 0.05 -0.53 -7.09
C ASN A 136 0.39 -1.19 -5.75
N VAL A 137 -0.47 -2.09 -5.30
CA VAL A 137 -0.19 -2.95 -4.15
C VAL A 137 0.07 -4.36 -4.64
N VAL A 138 1.24 -4.90 -4.32
CA VAL A 138 1.66 -6.24 -4.72
C VAL A 138 1.68 -7.15 -3.49
N PRO A 139 0.76 -8.13 -3.41
CA PRO A 139 0.78 -9.11 -2.34
C PRO A 139 1.77 -10.25 -2.61
N GLN A 140 2.47 -10.67 -1.55
CA GLN A 140 3.22 -11.93 -1.50
C GLN A 140 2.71 -12.73 -0.29
N ILE A 141 2.06 -13.85 -0.56
CA ILE A 141 1.37 -14.64 0.46
C ILE A 141 2.13 -15.95 0.65
N ARG A 142 2.36 -16.34 1.90
CA ARG A 142 2.98 -17.61 2.25
C ARG A 142 2.18 -18.29 3.34
N MET A 143 1.44 -19.31 2.94
CA MET A 143 0.70 -20.17 3.85
C MET A 143 1.36 -21.55 3.94
N PRO A 144 1.33 -22.21 5.11
CA PRO A 144 1.75 -23.60 5.22
C PRO A 144 0.89 -24.48 4.30
N ARG A 145 1.49 -25.55 3.74
CA ARG A 145 0.72 -26.51 2.93
C ARG A 145 -0.19 -27.31 3.85
N PRO A 146 -1.44 -27.60 3.45
CA PRO A 146 -2.31 -28.44 4.24
C PRO A 146 -1.66 -29.81 4.42
N THR A 147 -1.50 -30.24 5.68
CA THR A 147 -0.96 -31.55 5.99
C THR A 147 -1.96 -32.59 5.50
N ARG A 148 -1.56 -33.41 4.52
CA ARG A 148 -2.42 -34.46 3.98
C ARG A 148 -2.58 -35.56 5.03
N THR A 149 -3.61 -35.47 5.87
CA THR A 149 -3.91 -36.53 6.85
C THR A 149 -4.09 -37.84 6.08
N SER A 150 -3.15 -38.77 6.22
CA SER A 150 -3.28 -40.08 5.57
C SER A 150 -4.46 -40.79 6.23
N ARG A 151 -5.56 -40.96 5.49
CA ARG A 151 -6.54 -41.99 5.83
C ARG A 151 -5.85 -43.35 5.69
N ARG A 152 -5.24 -43.84 6.77
CA ARG A 152 -5.05 -45.28 6.98
C ARG A 152 -6.41 -45.83 7.37
N THR A 153 -7.22 -46.15 6.37
CA THR A 153 -8.36 -47.03 6.59
C THR A 153 -7.78 -48.43 6.76
N ASN A 154 -7.74 -48.91 8.01
CA ASN A 154 -7.50 -50.31 8.30
C ASN A 154 -8.59 -51.14 7.60
N VAL A 155 -8.19 -52.02 6.70
CA VAL A 155 -9.01 -53.15 6.26
C VAL A 155 -8.63 -54.29 7.19
N VAL A 156 -9.59 -54.72 8.02
CA VAL A 156 -9.59 -56.01 8.71
C VAL A 156 -10.65 -56.86 8.04
#